data_AF-A0A3D4FXN5-F1
#
_entry.id   AF-A0A3D4FXN5-F1
#
_cell.length_a   1.000
_cell.length_b   1.000
_cell.length_c   1.000
_cell.angle_alpha   90.00
_cell.angle_beta   90.00
_cell.angle_gamma   90.00
#
_symmetry.space_group_name_H-M   'P 1'
#
loop_
_entity.id
_entity.type
_entity.pdbx_description
1 polymer ?
#
loop_
_entity_poly.entity_id
_entity_poly.type
_entity_poly.pdbx_seq_one_letter_code
_entity_poly.pdbx_strand_id
1 'polypeptide(L)'
;MDAFYASVEQRDDPTLQGQPVAVGGRPESRGVVAAASYEARTFGVKSAMSMARALRLCPNLKIVKPNFHRYREISSQVFNMYRSVTPLVEPLSLDEAYLDVT
;
A
#
# COMPACT_ATOMS: atom_id res chain seq x y z
N MET A 1 3.02 -1.37 -8.75
CA MET A 1 2.36 -0.07 -8.43
C MET A 1 3.02 0.47 -7.17
N ASP A 2 3.11 1.78 -6.99
CA ASP A 2 3.92 2.34 -5.89
C ASP A 2 3.17 2.47 -4.57
N ALA A 3 3.84 2.05 -3.49
CA ALA A 3 3.32 2.11 -2.11
C ALA A 3 1.85 1.68 -2.00
N PHE A 4 1.48 0.62 -2.72
CA PHE A 4 0.12 0.41 -3.25
C PHE A 4 -1.02 0.67 -2.26
N TYR A 5 -1.04 -0.02 -1.10
CA TYR A 5 -2.13 0.18 -0.15
C TYR A 5 -2.18 1.61 0.41
N ALA A 6 -1.03 2.20 0.74
CA ALA A 6 -1.00 3.58 1.24
C ALA A 6 -1.45 4.59 0.18
N SER A 7 -1.04 4.39 -1.08
CA SER A 7 -1.47 5.22 -2.21
C SER A 7 -2.97 5.14 -2.47
N VAL A 8 -3.58 3.96 -2.33
CA VAL A 8 -5.04 3.80 -2.45
C VAL A 8 -5.75 4.56 -1.33
N GLU A 9 -5.30 4.44 -0.07
CA GLU A 9 -5.90 5.17 1.05
C GLU A 9 -5.74 6.69 0.90
N GLN A 10 -4.58 7.19 0.49
CA GLN A 10 -4.36 8.64 0.27
C GLN A 10 -5.17 9.19 -0.92
N ARG A 11 -5.41 8.37 -1.95
CA ARG A 11 -6.27 8.76 -3.07
C ARG A 11 -7.74 8.83 -2.65
N ASP A 12 -8.20 7.85 -1.88
CA ASP A 12 -9.62 7.71 -1.52
C ASP A 12 -10.00 8.60 -0.31
N ASP A 13 -9.05 9.00 0.55
CA ASP A 13 -9.22 9.97 1.63
C ASP A 13 -8.25 11.16 1.48
N PRO A 14 -8.73 12.33 1.01
CA PRO A 14 -7.92 13.53 0.83
C PRO A 14 -7.23 14.03 2.12
N THR A 15 -7.74 13.70 3.30
CA THR A 15 -7.13 14.13 4.57
C THR A 15 -5.79 13.44 4.86
N LEU A 16 -5.51 12.35 4.15
CA LEU A 16 -4.27 11.57 4.26
C LEU A 16 -3.19 12.02 3.25
N GLN A 17 -3.53 12.86 2.28
CA GLN A 17 -2.57 13.32 1.27
C GLN A 17 -1.46 14.17 1.90
N GLY A 18 -0.21 13.86 1.53
CA GLY A 18 0.97 14.53 2.10
C GLY A 18 1.24 14.19 3.57
N GLN A 19 0.47 13.29 4.18
CA GLN A 19 0.67 12.85 5.56
C GLN A 19 1.47 11.54 5.62
N PRO A 20 2.27 11.31 6.67
CA PRO A 20 2.90 10.01 6.89
C PRO A 20 1.82 8.97 7.23
N VAL A 21 1.52 8.10 6.27
CA VAL A 21 0.53 7.01 6.39
C VAL A 21 1.22 5.65 6.44
N ALA A 22 0.73 4.80 7.34
CA ALA A 22 1.01 3.36 7.36
C ALA A 22 -0.29 2.57 7.37
N VAL A 23 -0.41 1.62 6.43
CA VAL A 23 -1.51 0.64 6.42
C VAL A 23 -1.05 -0.59 7.19
N GLY A 24 -1.83 -1.09 8.13
CA GLY A 24 -1.45 -2.28 8.89
C GLY A 24 -2.25 -2.54 10.16
N GLY A 25 -1.75 -3.49 10.96
CA GLY A 25 -2.34 -3.82 12.25
C GLY A 25 -2.05 -2.75 13.31
N ARG A 26 -2.91 -2.66 14.32
CA ARG A 26 -2.75 -1.72 15.44
C ARG A 26 -1.51 -2.04 16.29
N PRO A 27 -0.84 -1.03 16.88
CA PRO A 27 0.36 -1.24 17.69
C PRO A 27 0.06 -2.03 18.98
N GLU A 28 -1.15 -1.93 19.54
CA GLU A 28 -1.58 -2.66 20.75
C GLU A 28 -1.74 -4.16 20.51
N SER A 29 -1.96 -4.59 19.25
CA SER A 29 -2.24 -5.99 18.89
C SER A 29 -1.06 -6.67 18.19
N ARG A 30 0.19 -6.30 18.55
CA ARG A 30 1.43 -6.76 17.87
C ARG A 30 1.38 -6.58 16.33
N GLY A 31 0.67 -5.54 15.86
CA GLY A 31 0.50 -5.27 14.45
C GLY A 31 1.82 -4.94 13.73
N VAL A 32 1.82 -5.16 12.42
CA VAL A 32 2.92 -4.82 11.51
C VAL A 32 2.44 -3.89 10.41
N VAL A 33 3.37 -3.12 9.86
CA VAL A 33 3.16 -2.26 8.69
C VAL A 33 3.06 -3.14 7.46
N ALA A 34 1.90 -3.15 6.81
CA ALA A 34 1.69 -3.82 5.52
C ALA A 34 2.22 -2.96 4.36
N ALA A 35 1.97 -1.64 4.41
CA ALA A 35 2.51 -0.67 3.48
C ALA A 35 2.77 0.67 4.17
N ALA A 36 3.77 1.40 3.70
CA ALA A 36 4.08 2.75 4.15
C ALA A 36 4.13 3.70 2.95
N SER A 37 3.49 4.86 3.10
CA SER A 37 3.59 6.01 2.20
C SER A 37 5.01 6.53 2.09
N TYR A 38 5.30 7.31 1.06
CA TYR A 38 6.62 7.93 0.90
C TYR A 38 6.94 8.88 2.06
N GLU A 39 5.96 9.63 2.53
CA GLU A 39 6.07 10.54 3.67
C GLU A 39 6.39 9.81 4.97
N ALA A 40 5.87 8.59 5.17
CA ALA A 40 6.26 7.77 6.33
C ALA A 40 7.67 7.18 6.17
N ARG A 41 8.08 6.84 4.94
CA ARG A 41 9.41 6.28 4.66
C ARG A 41 10.55 7.25 4.95
N THR A 42 10.34 8.57 4.88
CA THR A 42 11.37 9.56 5.25
C THR A 42 11.78 9.46 6.72
N PHE A 43 10.89 8.97 7.59
CA PHE A 43 11.16 8.69 9.01
C PHE A 43 11.74 7.27 9.24
N GLY A 44 12.00 6.52 8.17
CA GLY A 44 12.50 5.15 8.24
C GLY A 44 11.43 4.08 8.48
N VAL A 45 10.14 4.42 8.39
CA VAL A 45 9.05 3.44 8.43
C VAL A 45 9.09 2.58 7.16
N LYS A 46 9.00 1.26 7.31
CA LYS A 46 9.07 0.30 6.19
C LYS A 46 8.09 -0.85 6.39
N SER A 47 7.74 -1.52 5.29
CA SER A 47 6.92 -2.73 5.32
C SER A 47 7.54 -3.82 6.20
N ALA A 48 6.70 -4.67 6.79
CA ALA A 48 7.04 -5.69 7.78
C ALA A 48 7.64 -5.16 9.10
N MET A 49 7.76 -3.84 9.29
CA MET A 49 8.13 -3.27 10.59
C MET A 49 6.98 -3.43 11.60
N SER A 50 7.30 -3.71 12.86
CA SER A 50 6.33 -3.60 13.96
C SER A 50 5.69 -2.20 13.98
N MET A 51 4.35 -2.14 14.07
CA MET A 51 3.62 -0.87 14.10
C MET A 51 4.00 -0.02 15.33
N ALA A 52 4.25 -0.66 16.48
CA ALA A 52 4.75 0.02 17.67
C ALA A 52 6.15 0.63 17.49
N ARG A 53 6.99 0.06 16.62
CA ARG A 53 8.28 0.67 16.23
C ARG A 53 8.07 1.80 15.23
N ALA A 54 7.16 1.63 14.26
CA ALA A 54 6.83 2.66 13.28
C ALA A 54 6.35 3.96 13.95
N LEU A 55 5.46 3.85 14.94
CA LEU A 55 5.00 5.01 15.74
C LEU A 55 6.12 5.69 16.54
N ARG A 56 7.09 4.92 17.04
CA ARG A 56 8.25 5.51 17.73
C ARG A 56 9.15 6.30 16.79
N LEU A 57 9.27 5.87 15.53
CA LEU A 57 10.02 6.60 14.50
C LEU A 57 9.26 7.82 13.98
N CYS A 58 7.93 7.71 13.89
CA CYS A 58 7.05 8.76 13.39
C CYS A 58 5.85 8.92 14.35
N PRO A 59 5.96 9.78 15.38
CA PRO A 59 4.89 9.95 16.38
C PRO A 59 3.56 10.47 15.80
N ASN A 60 3.61 11.16 14.66
CA ASN A 60 2.46 11.68 13.92
C ASN A 60 1.94 10.72 12.83
N LEU A 61 2.41 9.47 12.80
CA LEU A 61 2.01 8.46 11.80
C LEU A 61 0.50 8.20 11.83
N LYS A 62 -0.13 8.32 10.67
CA LYS A 62 -1.53 7.94 10.45
C LYS A 62 -1.62 6.45 10.18
N ILE A 63 -2.19 5.71 11.12
CA ILE A 63 -2.39 4.27 10.98
C ILE A 63 -3.76 4.00 10.39
N VAL A 64 -3.81 3.31 9.26
CA VAL A 64 -5.04 2.96 8.56
C VAL A 64 -5.22 1.45 8.56
N LYS A 65 -6.46 1.00 8.82
CA LYS A 65 -6.81 -0.43 8.77
C LYS A 65 -6.88 -0.87 7.30
N PRO A 66 -6.30 -2.01 6.90
CA PRO A 66 -6.34 -2.48 5.52
C PRO A 66 -7.77 -2.69 4.99
N ASN A 67 -8.05 -2.18 3.79
CA ASN A 67 -9.27 -2.44 3.03
C ASN A 67 -8.97 -3.32 1.80
N PHE A 68 -8.79 -4.63 2.02
CA PHE A 68 -8.45 -5.58 0.96
C PHE A 68 -9.51 -5.72 -0.15
N HIS A 69 -10.77 -5.42 0.15
CA HIS A 69 -11.80 -5.37 -0.91
C HIS A 69 -11.45 -4.28 -1.91
N ARG A 70 -11.23 -3.06 -1.41
CA ARG A 70 -10.88 -1.91 -2.25
C ARG A 70 -9.57 -2.11 -3.00
N TYR A 71 -8.56 -2.69 -2.36
CA TYR A 71 -7.27 -2.95 -3.01
C TYR A 71 -7.41 -3.93 -4.18
N ARG A 72 -8.26 -4.97 -4.06
CA ARG A 72 -8.54 -5.90 -5.17
C ARG A 72 -9.28 -5.23 -6.32
N GLU A 73 -10.23 -4.34 -6.03
CA GLU A 73 -10.93 -3.57 -7.08
C GLU A 73 -9.94 -2.75 -7.92
N ILE A 74 -9.05 -2.01 -7.26
CA ILE A 74 -8.06 -1.16 -7.95
C ILE A 74 -7.04 -2.01 -8.70
N SER A 75 -6.54 -3.09 -8.08
CA SER A 75 -5.68 -4.07 -8.74
C SER A 75 -6.31 -4.60 -10.04
N SER A 76 -7.59 -4.99 -9.98
CA SER A 76 -8.32 -5.52 -11.12
C SER A 76 -8.45 -4.49 -12.26
N GLN A 77 -8.71 -3.22 -11.92
CA GLN A 77 -8.76 -2.14 -12.91
C GLN A 77 -7.42 -2.00 -13.64
N VAL A 78 -6.30 -1.99 -12.92
CA VAL A 78 -4.97 -1.88 -13.52
C VAL A 78 -4.61 -3.12 -14.34
N PHE A 79 -4.89 -4.33 -13.86
CA PHE A 79 -4.59 -5.55 -14.61
C PHE A 79 -5.48 -5.70 -15.85
N ASN A 80 -6.70 -5.16 -15.84
CA ASN A 80 -7.52 -5.08 -17.06
C ASN A 80 -6.89 -4.15 -18.10
N MET A 81 -6.22 -3.06 -17.67
CA MET A 81 -5.43 -2.23 -18.59
C MET A 81 -4.24 -3.01 -19.15
N TYR A 82 -3.54 -3.80 -18.34
CA TYR A 82 -2.46 -4.66 -18.83
C TYR A 82 -2.95 -5.65 -19.90
N ARG A 83 -4.12 -6.27 -19.68
CA ARG A 83 -4.75 -7.19 -20.63
C ARG A 83 -5.19 -6.54 -21.94
N SER A 84 -5.34 -5.22 -21.96
CA SER A 84 -5.59 -4.47 -23.20
C SER A 84 -4.34 -4.32 -24.07
N VAL A 85 -3.14 -4.49 -23.49
CA VAL A 85 -1.85 -4.43 -24.19
C VAL A 85 -1.46 -5.82 -24.70
N THR A 86 -1.62 -6.86 -23.87
CA THR A 86 -1.30 -8.25 -24.21
C THR A 86 -2.22 -9.20 -23.45
N PRO A 87 -2.67 -10.33 -24.05
CA PRO A 87 -3.37 -11.36 -23.29
C PRO A 87 -2.46 -12.13 -22.32
N LEU A 88 -1.13 -12.07 -22.52
CA LEU A 88 -0.13 -12.79 -21.72
C LEU A 88 0.25 -11.98 -20.48
N VAL A 89 -0.63 -11.99 -19.48
CA VAL A 89 -0.45 -11.32 -18.19
C VAL A 89 -0.41 -12.35 -17.06
N GLU A 90 0.68 -12.38 -16.30
CA GLU A 90 0.85 -13.24 -15.13
C GLU A 90 0.91 -12.40 -13.84
N PRO A 91 -0.20 -12.32 -13.07
CA PRO A 91 -0.22 -11.70 -11.74
C PRO A 91 0.75 -12.35 -10.75
N LEU A 92 1.60 -11.56 -10.10
CA LEU A 92 2.44 -12.00 -8.98
C LEU A 92 1.82 -11.64 -7.62
N SER A 93 1.21 -10.46 -7.53
CA SER A 93 0.56 -9.92 -6.33
C SER A 93 -0.64 -9.06 -6.71
N LEU A 94 -1.18 -8.28 -5.76
CA LEU A 94 -2.21 -7.28 -6.08
C LEU A 94 -1.64 -6.09 -6.88
N ASP A 95 -0.35 -5.80 -6.75
CA ASP A 95 0.27 -4.60 -7.33
C ASP A 95 1.33 -4.88 -8.40
N GLU A 96 1.58 -6.16 -8.71
CA GLU A 96 2.66 -6.60 -9.60
C GLU A 96 2.20 -7.73 -10.53
N ALA A 97 2.64 -7.69 -11.79
CA ALA A 97 2.42 -8.71 -12.81
C ALA A 97 3.54 -8.68 -13.85
N TYR A 98 3.82 -9.84 -14.47
CA TYR A 98 4.64 -9.93 -15.69
C TYR A 98 3.76 -9.84 -16.93
N LEU A 99 4.27 -9.19 -17.97
CA LEU A 99 3.61 -9.03 -19.27
C LEU A 99 4.57 -9.46 -20.38
N ASP A 100 4.12 -10.32 -21.29
CA ASP A 100 4.86 -10.63 -22.52
C ASP A 100 4.33 -9.78 -23.68
N VAL A 101 5.24 -9.01 -24.30
CA VAL A 101 4.95 -8.02 -25.36
C VAL A 101 5.86 -8.22 -26.59
N THR A 102 6.40 -9.43 -26.74
CA THR A 102 7.27 -9.80 -27.87
C THR A 102 6.53 -9.97 -29.19
#